data_AF-A0A6A1VI32-F1
#
_entry.id   AF-A0A6A1VI32-F1
#
_cell.length_a   1.000
_cell.length_b   1.000
_cell.length_c   1.000
_cell.angle_alpha   90.00
_cell.angle_beta   90.00
_cell.angle_gamma   90.00
#
_symmetry.space_group_name_H-M   'P 1'
#
loop_
_entity.id
_entity.type
_entity.pdbx_description
1 polymer ?
#
loop_
_entity_poly.entity_id
_entity_poly.type
_entity_poly.pdbx_seq_one_letter_code
_entity_poly.pdbx_strand_id
1 'polypeptide(L)'
;MEIGNWKNLQYFDISQNMMSGKIPATLGGCVTLEFLYMTRNSFEGPIPSSLETLRGNFLLNVSYQSLLKATDGFSSANLIGEGSFGSVFKGILHDHGALLVAVKVINLSHHGASKSFLAECEALRNIRHRNLVKVLTACSGVDYQDRDFKALVYEFMVNGNLDEWLHSTPRTNEASKEQRNLSVIQRMNIVIDVANALEYLHHDCETAILHCDLKPSNVLLDDEMTARVGDFGLARFLLKQTQDGSTNQSSSIGVRGTMGYVAPSENLKFLIY
;
A
#
# COMPACT_ATOMS: atom_id res chain seq x y z
N MET A 1 -32.33 8.14 -8.43
CA MET A 1 -31.50 7.72 -7.28
C MET A 1 -30.24 8.57 -7.34
N GLU A 2 -29.97 9.40 -6.33
CA GLU A 2 -28.79 10.27 -6.34
C GLU A 2 -27.59 9.59 -5.69
N ILE A 3 -26.41 9.78 -6.28
CA ILE A 3 -25.17 9.12 -5.83
C ILE A 3 -24.76 9.52 -4.40
N GLY A 4 -25.11 10.75 -3.97
CA GLY A 4 -24.85 11.25 -2.62
C GLY A 4 -25.57 10.52 -1.48
N ASN A 5 -26.48 9.61 -1.81
CA ASN A 5 -27.18 8.77 -0.83
C ASN A 5 -26.38 7.52 -0.45
N TRP A 6 -25.28 7.21 -1.12
CA TRP A 6 -24.44 6.06 -0.80
C TRP A 6 -23.48 6.40 0.34
N LYS A 7 -24.02 6.52 1.55
CA LYS A 7 -23.28 6.96 2.75
C LYS A 7 -22.16 6.03 3.19
N ASN A 8 -22.17 4.78 2.72
CA ASN A 8 -21.15 3.77 3.02
C ASN A 8 -20.16 3.56 1.85
N LEU A 9 -20.27 4.36 0.78
CA LEU A 9 -19.38 4.25 -0.38
C LEU A 9 -18.02 4.85 -0.04
N GLN A 10 -17.04 3.98 0.19
CA GLN A 10 -15.66 4.39 0.49
C GLN A 10 -14.78 4.52 -0.75
N TYR A 11 -15.14 3.77 -1.79
CA TYR A 11 -14.42 3.67 -3.05
C TYR A 11 -15.39 3.87 -4.22
N PHE A 12 -15.05 4.78 -5.11
CA PHE A 12 -15.79 4.99 -6.34
C PHE A 12 -14.84 5.26 -7.49
N ASP A 13 -14.79 4.33 -8.44
CA ASP A 13 -13.98 4.45 -9.65
C ASP A 13 -14.88 4.37 -10.88
N ILE A 14 -14.98 5.51 -11.56
CA ILE A 14 -15.65 5.67 -12.85
C ILE A 14 -14.66 6.13 -13.91
N SER A 15 -13.36 5.95 -13.67
CA SER A 15 -12.34 6.30 -14.65
C SER A 15 -12.52 5.53 -15.96
N GLN A 16 -12.00 6.09 -17.05
CA GLN A 16 -12.01 5.45 -18.38
C GLN A 16 -13.42 5.17 -18.93
N ASN A 17 -14.36 6.09 -18.71
CA ASN A 17 -15.70 6.03 -19.29
C ASN A 17 -15.91 7.21 -20.27
N MET A 18 -17.06 7.21 -20.94
CA MET A 18 -17.48 8.30 -21.83
C MET A 18 -18.41 9.30 -21.12
N MET A 19 -18.29 9.45 -19.79
CA MET A 19 -19.18 10.34 -19.03
C MET A 19 -18.84 11.79 -19.36
N SER A 20 -19.87 12.63 -19.57
CA SER A 20 -19.73 14.04 -19.91
C SER A 20 -20.63 14.93 -19.05
N GLY A 21 -20.42 16.24 -19.12
CA GLY A 21 -21.13 17.23 -18.30
C GLY A 21 -20.42 17.52 -16.98
N LYS A 22 -21.11 18.19 -16.05
CA LYS A 22 -20.49 18.61 -14.77
C LYS A 22 -20.43 17.47 -13.76
N ILE A 23 -19.37 17.44 -12.95
CA ILE A 23 -19.28 16.53 -11.80
C ILE A 23 -20.42 16.86 -10.82
N PRO A 24 -21.27 15.89 -10.44
CA PRO A 24 -22.39 16.16 -9.54
C PRO A 24 -21.91 16.56 -8.14
N ALA A 25 -22.33 17.73 -7.65
CA ALA A 25 -22.01 18.19 -6.29
C ALA A 25 -22.56 17.24 -5.20
N THR A 26 -23.57 16.43 -5.54
CA THR A 26 -24.16 15.41 -4.67
C THR A 26 -23.16 14.31 -4.27
N LEU A 27 -22.06 14.10 -5.01
CA LEU A 27 -20.97 13.20 -4.59
C LEU A 27 -20.36 13.59 -3.24
N GLY A 28 -20.36 14.88 -2.87
CA GLY A 28 -19.95 15.32 -1.54
C GLY A 28 -20.84 14.79 -0.40
N GLY A 29 -22.01 14.25 -0.73
CA GLY A 29 -22.88 13.54 0.22
C GLY A 29 -22.36 12.16 0.61
N CYS A 30 -21.41 11.58 -0.13
CA CYS A 30 -20.78 10.30 0.21
C CYS A 30 -19.72 10.52 1.30
N VAL A 31 -20.16 10.78 2.53
CA VAL A 31 -19.27 11.20 3.64
C VAL A 31 -18.17 10.22 4.03
N THR A 32 -18.26 8.96 3.59
CA THR A 32 -17.20 7.94 3.80
C THR A 32 -16.31 7.74 2.58
N LEU A 33 -16.55 8.46 1.48
CA LEU A 33 -15.82 8.33 0.22
C LEU A 33 -14.44 8.96 0.36
N GLU A 34 -13.41 8.12 0.25
CA GLU A 34 -12.02 8.53 0.42
C GLU A 34 -11.23 8.39 -0.87
N PHE A 35 -11.64 7.44 -1.72
CA PHE A 35 -11.02 7.21 -3.01
C PHE A 35 -12.05 7.42 -4.12
N LEU A 36 -11.88 8.51 -4.85
CA LEU A 36 -12.71 8.88 -6.00
C LEU A 36 -11.83 9.01 -7.25
N TYR A 37 -11.99 8.07 -8.19
CA TYR A 37 -11.28 8.08 -9.47
C TYR A 37 -12.27 8.43 -10.59
N MET A 38 -12.03 9.56 -11.26
CA MET A 38 -12.87 10.04 -12.35
C MET A 38 -12.06 10.38 -13.61
N THR A 39 -10.78 10.03 -13.63
CA THR A 39 -9.86 10.32 -14.75
C THR A 39 -10.38 9.73 -16.06
N ARG A 40 -9.98 10.32 -17.20
CA ARG A 40 -10.32 9.80 -18.54
C ARG A 40 -11.84 9.70 -18.77
N ASN A 41 -12.53 10.79 -18.46
CA ASN A 41 -13.91 11.07 -18.85
C ASN A 41 -13.94 12.43 -19.57
N SER A 42 -15.10 12.84 -20.09
CA SER A 42 -15.35 14.14 -20.73
C SER A 42 -16.07 15.12 -19.77
N PHE A 43 -15.73 15.10 -18.48
CA PHE A 43 -16.34 16.01 -17.52
C PHE A 43 -15.90 17.45 -17.77
N GLU A 44 -16.84 18.39 -17.62
CA GLU A 44 -16.65 19.81 -17.87
C GLU A 44 -16.95 20.64 -16.62
N GLY A 45 -16.35 21.83 -16.52
CA GLY A 45 -16.55 22.73 -15.39
C GLY A 45 -15.66 22.42 -14.18
N PRO A 46 -15.78 23.22 -13.10
CA PRO A 46 -14.92 23.11 -11.93
C PRO A 46 -15.26 21.86 -11.10
N ILE A 47 -14.28 21.37 -10.35
CA ILE A 47 -14.49 20.36 -9.31
C ILE A 47 -15.41 20.98 -8.23
N PRO A 48 -16.55 20.37 -7.89
CA PRO A 48 -17.43 20.87 -6.84
C PRO A 48 -16.70 21.00 -5.50
N SER A 49 -16.87 22.13 -4.81
CA SER A 49 -16.26 22.36 -3.48
C SER A 49 -16.69 21.33 -2.44
N SER A 50 -17.86 20.71 -2.60
CA SER A 50 -18.34 19.61 -1.76
C SER A 50 -17.46 18.35 -1.83
N LEU A 51 -16.55 18.23 -2.80
CA LEU A 51 -15.56 17.16 -2.88
C LEU A 51 -14.26 17.49 -2.11
N GLU A 52 -14.00 18.75 -1.78
CA GLU A 52 -12.83 19.12 -0.98
C GLU A 52 -12.90 18.55 0.44
N THR A 53 -14.11 18.41 0.98
CA THR A 53 -14.39 17.79 2.28
C THR A 53 -14.18 16.27 2.32
N LEU A 54 -14.02 15.62 1.16
CA LEU A 54 -13.77 14.17 1.05
C LEU A 54 -12.27 13.81 1.06
N ARG A 55 -11.37 14.80 1.19
CA ARG A 55 -9.93 14.52 1.33
C ARG A 55 -9.72 13.71 2.62
N GLY A 56 -9.46 12.42 2.47
CA GLY A 56 -9.07 11.54 3.57
C GLY A 56 -7.92 12.15 4.38
N ASN A 57 -7.70 11.66 5.61
CA ASN A 57 -6.75 12.20 6.60
C ASN A 57 -5.25 12.09 6.22
N PHE A 58 -4.90 12.12 4.94
CA PHE A 58 -3.52 12.21 4.49
C PHE A 58 -3.04 13.65 4.64
N LEU A 59 -2.18 13.88 5.64
CA LEU A 59 -1.58 15.18 5.92
C LEU A 59 -0.64 15.67 4.80
N LEU A 60 -0.22 14.76 3.90
CA LEU A 60 0.76 15.01 2.85
C LEU A 60 0.11 14.85 1.47
N ASN A 61 0.05 15.93 0.70
CA ASN A 61 -0.49 15.94 -0.66
C ASN A 61 0.67 15.99 -1.67
N VAL A 62 0.74 15.01 -2.57
CA VAL A 62 1.81 14.91 -3.58
C VAL A 62 1.22 14.69 -4.97
N SER A 63 1.89 15.24 -5.98
CA SER A 63 1.55 15.06 -7.38
C SER A 63 2.55 14.15 -8.10
N TYR A 64 2.19 13.65 -9.29
CA TYR A 64 3.13 12.96 -10.18
C TYR A 64 4.42 13.77 -10.38
N GLN A 65 4.31 15.06 -10.67
CA GLN A 65 5.48 15.94 -10.84
C GLN A 65 6.35 16.01 -9.59
N SER A 66 5.74 16.04 -8.40
CA SER A 66 6.48 16.08 -7.13
C SER A 66 7.27 14.79 -6.93
N LEU A 67 6.64 13.63 -7.19
CA LEU A 67 7.28 12.32 -7.07
C LEU A 67 8.35 12.09 -8.14
N LEU A 68 8.11 12.56 -9.37
CA LEU A 68 9.08 12.50 -10.46
C LEU A 68 10.35 13.29 -10.10
N LYS A 69 10.21 14.52 -9.58
CA LYS A 69 11.35 15.32 -9.11
C LYS A 69 12.06 14.66 -7.93
N ALA A 70 11.30 14.20 -6.94
CA ALA A 70 11.84 13.61 -5.71
C ALA A 70 12.68 12.36 -5.96
N THR A 71 12.39 11.63 -7.04
CA THR A 71 13.04 10.36 -7.41
C THR A 71 14.05 10.51 -8.55
N ASP A 72 14.38 11.75 -8.95
CA ASP A 72 15.23 12.05 -10.11
C ASP A 72 14.74 11.37 -11.40
N GLY A 73 13.46 11.56 -11.71
CA GLY A 73 12.83 10.98 -12.89
C GLY A 73 12.55 9.48 -12.79
N PHE A 74 12.37 8.94 -11.58
CA PHE A 74 12.35 7.49 -11.32
C PHE A 74 13.62 6.79 -11.81
N SER A 75 14.78 7.43 -11.58
CA SER A 75 16.10 6.91 -12.00
C SER A 75 16.39 5.53 -11.40
N SER A 76 17.02 4.67 -12.19
CA SER A 76 17.49 3.35 -11.73
C SER A 76 18.51 3.45 -10.60
N ALA A 77 19.21 4.59 -10.47
CA ALA A 77 20.10 4.85 -9.33
C ALA A 77 19.35 4.96 -7.99
N ASN A 78 18.06 5.29 -8.04
CA ASN A 78 17.18 5.40 -6.88
C ASN A 78 16.29 4.16 -6.70
N LEU A 79 16.38 3.15 -7.56
CA LEU A 79 15.59 1.93 -7.44
C LEU A 79 16.07 1.10 -6.24
N ILE A 80 15.18 0.83 -5.28
CA ILE A 80 15.48 0.09 -4.04
C ILE A 80 14.71 -1.23 -3.93
N GLY A 81 13.75 -1.48 -4.81
CA GLY A 81 13.03 -2.74 -4.85
C GLY A 81 12.17 -2.87 -6.11
N GLU A 82 11.97 -4.08 -6.57
CA GLU A 82 11.10 -4.39 -7.71
C GLU A 82 10.32 -5.67 -7.40
N GLY A 83 9.01 -5.64 -7.66
CA GLY A 83 8.10 -6.76 -7.41
C GLY A 83 7.09 -6.90 -8.54
N SER A 84 6.17 -7.86 -8.39
CA SER A 84 5.17 -8.16 -9.43
C SER A 84 4.28 -6.97 -9.80
N PHE A 85 3.99 -6.09 -8.85
CA PHE A 85 3.03 -5.00 -9.03
C PHE A 85 3.66 -3.62 -9.21
N GLY A 86 5.00 -3.52 -9.22
CA GLY A 86 5.65 -2.22 -9.37
C GLY A 86 7.08 -2.17 -8.86
N SER A 87 7.57 -0.94 -8.81
CA SER A 87 8.95 -0.62 -8.46
C SER A 87 8.96 0.40 -7.32
N VAL A 88 9.90 0.27 -6.40
CA VAL A 88 10.05 1.15 -5.24
C VAL A 88 11.31 1.97 -5.43
N PHE A 89 11.17 3.29 -5.37
CA PHE A 89 12.25 4.25 -5.51
C PHE A 89 12.49 5.00 -4.20
N LYS A 90 13.75 5.23 -3.87
CA LYS A 90 14.14 6.22 -2.86
C LYS A 90 13.88 7.62 -3.43
N GLY A 91 13.33 8.53 -2.62
CA GLY A 91 13.15 9.91 -3.03
C GLY A 91 13.21 10.89 -1.88
N ILE A 92 13.40 12.17 -2.21
CA ILE A 92 13.43 13.27 -1.24
C ILE A 92 12.37 14.31 -1.64
N LEU A 93 11.36 14.49 -0.79
CA LEU A 93 10.32 15.51 -0.99
C LEU A 93 10.82 16.86 -0.45
N HIS A 94 11.53 17.62 -1.28
CA HIS A 94 12.08 18.93 -0.91
C HIS A 94 11.01 19.93 -0.46
N ASP A 95 9.84 19.93 -1.10
CA ASP A 95 8.72 20.82 -0.75
C ASP A 95 8.06 20.49 0.61
N HIS A 96 8.49 19.40 1.25
CA HIS A 96 7.98 18.92 2.54
C HIS A 96 9.10 18.76 3.57
N GLY A 97 10.05 19.70 3.59
CA GLY A 97 11.15 19.70 4.56
C GLY A 97 12.25 18.67 4.27
N ALA A 98 12.47 18.35 2.99
CA ALA A 98 13.42 17.31 2.54
C ALA A 98 13.13 15.93 3.15
N LEU A 99 11.85 15.58 3.24
CA LEU A 99 11.40 14.30 3.78
C LEU A 99 11.89 13.14 2.90
N LEU A 100 12.65 12.23 3.51
CA LEU A 100 13.13 11.02 2.85
C LEU A 100 12.00 9.98 2.80
N VAL A 101 11.71 9.47 1.60
CA VAL A 101 10.56 8.59 1.34
C VAL A 101 10.93 7.40 0.47
N ALA A 102 10.13 6.35 0.57
CA ALA A 102 10.06 5.26 -0.39
C ALA A 102 8.79 5.44 -1.25
N VAL A 103 8.95 5.53 -2.57
CA VAL A 103 7.87 5.74 -3.54
C VAL A 103 7.65 4.44 -4.32
N LYS A 104 6.58 3.72 -4.00
CA LYS A 104 6.15 2.51 -4.72
C LYS A 104 5.29 2.92 -5.92
N VAL A 105 5.88 2.93 -7.11
CA VAL A 105 5.18 3.19 -8.37
C VAL A 105 4.55 1.91 -8.87
N ILE A 106 3.25 1.95 -9.13
CA ILE A 106 2.49 0.76 -9.54
C ILE A 106 2.61 0.54 -11.04
N ASN A 107 2.97 -0.68 -11.44
CA ASN A 107 2.96 -1.10 -12.84
C ASN A 107 1.53 -1.45 -13.27
N LEU A 108 0.78 -0.43 -13.72
CA LEU A 108 -0.63 -0.58 -14.11
C LEU A 108 -0.84 -1.45 -15.36
N SER A 109 0.21 -1.77 -16.11
CA SER A 109 0.14 -2.75 -17.21
C SER A 109 0.04 -4.19 -16.70
N HIS A 110 0.44 -4.45 -15.45
CA HIS A 110 0.35 -5.79 -14.87
C HIS A 110 -1.08 -6.10 -14.41
N HIS A 111 -1.61 -7.26 -14.81
CA HIS A 111 -2.95 -7.69 -14.42
C HIS A 111 -3.05 -7.81 -12.88
N GLY A 112 -4.06 -7.17 -12.29
CA GLY A 112 -4.27 -7.16 -10.84
C GLY A 112 -3.49 -6.09 -10.07
N ALA A 113 -2.58 -5.32 -10.69
CA ALA A 113 -1.83 -4.26 -10.01
C ALA A 113 -2.74 -3.18 -9.42
N SER A 114 -3.76 -2.75 -10.16
CA SER A 114 -4.77 -1.82 -9.64
C SER A 114 -5.50 -2.39 -8.42
N LYS A 115 -5.86 -3.69 -8.43
CA LYS A 115 -6.50 -4.32 -7.26
C LYS A 115 -5.56 -4.40 -6.06
N SER A 116 -4.27 -4.66 -6.31
CA SER A 116 -3.23 -4.71 -5.28
C SER A 116 -3.02 -3.35 -4.62
N PHE A 117 -2.91 -2.29 -5.43
CA PHE A 117 -2.84 -0.91 -4.94
C PHE A 117 -4.04 -0.55 -4.05
N LEU A 118 -5.25 -0.97 -4.43
CA LEU A 118 -6.46 -0.70 -3.65
C LEU A 118 -6.51 -1.49 -2.35
N ALA A 119 -6.16 -2.78 -2.38
CA ALA A 119 -6.09 -3.60 -1.17
C ALA A 119 -5.10 -2.98 -0.16
N GLU A 120 -3.97 -2.48 -0.66
CA GLU A 120 -2.97 -1.82 0.17
C GLU A 120 -3.47 -0.48 0.72
N CYS A 121 -4.11 0.37 -0.11
CA CYS A 121 -4.75 1.59 0.35
C CYS A 121 -5.80 1.34 1.44
N GLU A 122 -6.63 0.31 1.26
CA GLU A 122 -7.69 -0.06 2.20
C GLU A 122 -7.12 -0.55 3.53
N ALA A 123 -6.07 -1.40 3.49
CA ALA A 123 -5.37 -1.87 4.69
C ALA A 123 -4.72 -0.68 5.43
N LEU A 124 -3.95 0.12 4.71
CA LEU A 124 -3.16 1.20 5.28
C LEU A 124 -4.00 2.35 5.85
N ARG A 125 -5.25 2.50 5.41
CA ARG A 125 -6.19 3.47 5.97
C ARG A 125 -6.45 3.25 7.46
N ASN A 126 -6.61 1.98 7.86
CA ASN A 126 -7.15 1.61 9.16
C ASN A 126 -6.10 1.08 10.14
N ILE A 127 -4.87 0.88 9.69
CA ILE A 127 -3.79 0.31 10.52
C ILE A 127 -2.79 1.39 10.93
N ARG A 128 -2.48 1.45 12.22
CA ARG A 128 -1.43 2.30 12.77
C ARG A 128 -0.77 1.56 13.92
N HIS A 129 0.44 1.07 13.68
CA HIS A 129 1.19 0.30 14.67
C HIS A 129 2.69 0.52 14.48
N ARG A 130 3.45 0.46 15.58
CA ARG A 130 4.91 0.74 15.56
C ARG A 130 5.70 -0.24 14.69
N ASN A 131 5.21 -1.49 14.60
CA ASN A 131 5.83 -2.55 13.81
C ASN A 131 5.19 -2.71 12.42
N LEU A 132 4.51 -1.68 11.92
CA LEU A 132 4.01 -1.63 10.54
C LEU A 132 4.66 -0.47 9.78
N VAL A 133 4.94 -0.68 8.50
CA VAL A 133 5.47 0.36 7.63
C VAL A 133 4.41 1.43 7.45
N LYS A 134 4.72 2.67 7.84
CA LYS A 134 3.78 3.77 7.78
C LYS A 134 3.68 4.30 6.36
N VAL A 135 2.46 4.36 5.85
CA VAL A 135 2.13 5.12 4.64
C VAL A 135 2.02 6.59 4.99
N LEU A 136 2.67 7.43 4.19
CA LEU A 136 2.58 8.88 4.29
C LEU A 136 1.40 9.39 3.46
N THR A 137 1.26 8.87 2.24
CA THR A 137 0.17 9.23 1.33
C THR A 137 0.05 8.26 0.15
N ALA A 138 -1.03 8.38 -0.60
CA ALA A 138 -1.20 7.76 -1.91
C ALA A 138 -1.32 8.85 -2.98
N CYS A 139 -0.69 8.63 -4.13
CA CYS A 139 -0.80 9.49 -5.30
C CYS A 139 -1.57 8.74 -6.39
N SER A 140 -2.62 9.36 -6.90
CA SER A 140 -3.27 8.93 -8.14
C SER A 140 -3.47 10.12 -9.05
N GLY A 141 -3.08 9.97 -10.31
CA GLY A 141 -3.19 11.02 -11.30
C GLY A 141 -2.83 10.50 -12.69
N VAL A 142 -2.27 11.36 -13.52
CA VAL A 142 -1.76 11.01 -14.85
C VAL A 142 -0.32 11.48 -15.02
N ASP A 143 0.45 10.78 -15.85
CA ASP A 143 1.78 11.20 -16.28
C ASP A 143 1.70 12.28 -17.39
N TYR A 144 2.85 12.75 -17.88
CA TYR A 144 2.91 13.75 -18.96
C TYR A 144 2.41 13.24 -20.33
N GLN A 145 2.08 11.95 -20.44
CA GLN A 145 1.51 11.32 -21.63
C GLN A 145 0.03 10.97 -21.43
N ASP A 146 -0.64 11.55 -20.42
CA ASP A 146 -2.04 11.27 -20.04
C ASP A 146 -2.30 9.78 -19.72
N ARG A 147 -1.26 9.07 -19.26
CA ARG A 147 -1.37 7.69 -18.78
C ARG A 147 -1.65 7.69 -17.29
N ASP A 148 -2.56 6.80 -16.88
CA ASP A 148 -2.87 6.64 -15.46
C ASP A 148 -1.59 6.35 -14.67
N PHE A 149 -1.46 7.01 -13.53
CA PHE A 149 -0.33 6.89 -12.63
C PHE A 149 -0.84 6.68 -11.21
N LYS A 150 -0.34 5.63 -10.55
CA LYS A 150 -0.64 5.34 -9.15
C LYS A 150 0.66 5.06 -8.40
N ALA A 151 0.79 5.63 -7.22
CA ALA A 151 1.92 5.39 -6.34
C ALA A 151 1.53 5.46 -4.87
N LEU A 152 2.24 4.71 -4.04
CA LEU A 152 2.17 4.80 -2.58
C LEU A 152 3.49 5.37 -2.06
N VAL A 153 3.40 6.28 -1.09
CA VAL A 153 4.55 6.94 -0.48
C VAL A 153 4.64 6.51 0.97
N TYR A 154 5.77 5.94 1.37
CA TYR A 154 6.02 5.44 2.71
C TYR A 154 7.19 6.18 3.35
N GLU A 155 7.27 6.08 4.68
CA GLU A 155 8.52 6.37 5.39
C GLU A 155 9.63 5.45 4.86
N PHE A 156 10.82 6.01 4.65
CA PHE A 156 11.96 5.26 4.15
C PHE A 156 12.65 4.46 5.26
N MET A 157 12.82 3.15 5.03
CA MET A 157 13.45 2.23 5.99
C MET A 157 14.94 2.11 5.67
N VAL A 158 15.78 2.77 6.45
CA VAL A 158 17.20 2.98 6.11
C VAL A 158 18.02 1.69 6.04
N ASN A 159 17.65 0.67 6.83
CA ASN A 159 18.36 -0.60 6.90
C ASN A 159 17.82 -1.64 5.91
N GLY A 160 16.85 -1.26 5.06
CA GLY A 160 16.33 -2.13 4.00
C GLY A 160 15.48 -3.28 4.51
N ASN A 161 15.38 -4.35 3.72
CA ASN A 161 14.55 -5.52 4.03
C ASN A 161 15.37 -6.65 4.70
N LEU A 162 14.69 -7.48 5.50
CA LEU A 162 15.30 -8.56 6.27
C LEU A 162 15.94 -9.65 5.39
N ASP A 163 15.43 -9.90 4.19
CA ASP A 163 15.97 -10.90 3.27
C ASP A 163 17.46 -10.64 2.97
N GLU A 164 17.81 -9.38 2.71
CA GLU A 164 19.20 -8.98 2.45
C GLU A 164 20.14 -9.18 3.66
N TRP A 165 19.60 -9.14 4.89
CA TRP A 165 20.36 -9.42 6.11
C TRP A 165 20.52 -10.91 6.39
N LEU A 166 19.57 -11.73 5.95
CA LEU A 166 19.61 -13.19 6.11
C LEU A 166 20.44 -13.87 5.04
N HIS A 167 20.43 -13.33 3.82
CA HIS A 167 20.99 -13.96 2.63
C HIS A 167 22.08 -13.13 1.95
N SER A 168 22.82 -12.32 2.72
CA SER A 168 23.98 -11.57 2.22
C SER A 168 24.97 -12.49 1.50
N THR A 169 24.84 -12.57 0.18
CA THR A 169 25.84 -13.17 -0.70
C THR A 169 26.92 -12.13 -0.90
N PRO A 170 28.21 -12.49 -0.77
CA PRO A 170 29.28 -11.59 -1.15
C PRO A 170 29.16 -11.37 -2.66
N ARG A 171 28.52 -10.27 -3.07
CA ARG A 171 28.59 -9.83 -4.47
C ARG A 171 30.02 -9.41 -4.71
N THR A 172 30.66 -10.10 -5.64
CA THR A 172 31.97 -9.76 -6.17
C THR A 172 32.05 -8.27 -6.49
N ASN A 173 32.98 -7.57 -5.85
CA ASN A 173 33.51 -6.25 -6.21
C ASN A 173 32.77 -4.97 -5.76
N GLU A 174 32.17 -4.92 -4.56
CA GLU A 174 31.88 -3.63 -3.90
C GLU A 174 32.44 -3.60 -2.48
N ALA A 175 33.56 -2.88 -2.32
CA ALA A 175 34.41 -2.87 -1.13
C ALA A 175 33.88 -2.03 0.07
N SER A 176 32.55 -1.93 0.27
CA SER A 176 32.02 -1.07 1.35
C SER A 176 30.66 -1.44 1.92
N LYS A 177 30.07 -2.60 1.60
CA LYS A 177 28.90 -3.06 2.34
C LYS A 177 29.38 -3.74 3.62
N GLU A 178 29.24 -3.04 4.74
CA GLU A 178 29.38 -3.63 6.09
C GLU A 178 28.72 -4.99 6.12
N GLN A 179 29.40 -5.98 6.70
CA GLN A 179 28.94 -7.35 6.72
C GLN A 179 27.62 -7.40 7.48
N ARG A 180 26.50 -7.45 6.75
CA ARG A 180 25.16 -7.50 7.32
C ARG A 180 24.97 -8.84 8.00
N ASN A 181 25.20 -8.86 9.30
CA ASN A 181 25.02 -10.05 10.12
C ASN A 181 24.21 -9.71 11.36
N LEU A 182 23.11 -10.43 11.54
CA LEU A 182 22.23 -10.26 12.69
C LEU A 182 22.67 -11.16 13.84
N SER A 183 22.95 -10.56 14.98
CA SER A 183 23.11 -11.28 16.25
C SER A 183 21.83 -12.03 16.64
N VAL A 184 21.96 -13.03 17.51
CA VAL A 184 20.80 -13.78 18.03
C VAL A 184 19.80 -12.84 18.72
N ILE A 185 20.27 -11.84 19.46
CA ILE A 185 19.43 -10.87 20.15
C ILE A 185 18.64 -10.03 19.13
N GLN A 186 19.28 -9.52 18.09
CA GLN A 186 18.59 -8.77 17.02
C GLN A 186 17.55 -9.64 16.32
N ARG A 187 17.87 -10.91 16.03
CA ARG A 187 16.91 -11.85 15.44
C ARG A 187 15.68 -12.06 16.34
N MET A 188 15.88 -12.19 17.65
CA MET A 188 14.78 -12.33 18.61
C MET A 188 13.91 -11.06 18.67
N ASN A 189 14.52 -9.87 18.67
CA ASN A 189 13.79 -8.61 18.63
C ASN A 189 12.93 -8.50 17.36
N ILE A 190 13.51 -8.83 16.19
CA ILE A 190 12.79 -8.85 14.92
C ILE A 190 11.60 -9.82 14.95
N VAL A 191 11.76 -11.02 15.54
CA VAL A 191 10.66 -11.99 15.69
C VAL A 191 9.54 -11.42 16.57
N ILE A 192 9.89 -10.79 17.70
CA ILE A 192 8.91 -10.16 18.60
C ILE A 192 8.16 -9.03 17.88
N ASP A 193 8.87 -8.19 17.16
CA ASP A 193 8.29 -7.09 16.38
C ASP A 193 7.29 -7.56 15.31
N VAL A 194 7.67 -8.60 14.55
CA VAL A 194 6.77 -9.21 13.55
C VAL A 194 5.57 -9.86 14.23
N ALA A 195 5.75 -10.52 15.37
CA ALA A 195 4.64 -11.11 16.13
C ALA A 195 3.66 -10.03 16.62
N ASN A 196 4.16 -8.92 17.18
CA ASN A 196 3.33 -7.80 17.61
C ASN A 196 2.54 -7.19 16.43
N ALA A 197 3.16 -7.06 15.26
CA ALA A 197 2.47 -6.59 14.05
C ALA A 197 1.30 -7.51 13.66
N LEU A 198 1.50 -8.83 13.70
CA LEU A 198 0.47 -9.80 13.36
C LEU A 198 -0.64 -9.86 14.41
N GLU A 199 -0.29 -9.80 15.70
CA GLU A 199 -1.25 -9.73 16.80
C GLU A 199 -2.20 -8.54 16.60
N TYR A 200 -1.64 -7.36 16.36
CA TYR A 200 -2.39 -6.15 16.08
C TYR A 200 -3.34 -6.30 14.89
N LEU A 201 -2.84 -6.80 13.75
CA LEU A 201 -3.65 -6.98 12.54
C LEU A 201 -4.80 -7.97 12.72
N HIS A 202 -4.58 -9.03 13.50
CA HIS A 202 -5.55 -10.11 13.66
C HIS A 202 -6.58 -9.83 14.76
N HIS A 203 -6.21 -9.15 15.83
CA HIS A 203 -7.03 -9.03 17.04
C HIS A 203 -7.42 -7.60 17.41
N ASP A 204 -6.55 -6.63 17.16
CA ASP A 204 -6.77 -5.24 17.62
C ASP A 204 -7.43 -4.35 16.56
N CYS A 205 -7.42 -4.74 15.29
CA CYS A 205 -8.20 -4.08 14.25
C CYS A 205 -9.70 -4.39 14.38
N GLU A 206 -10.55 -3.40 14.09
CA GLU A 206 -12.02 -3.55 14.11
C GLU A 206 -12.48 -4.74 13.25
N THR A 207 -11.88 -4.86 12.07
CA THR A 207 -11.99 -6.01 11.18
C THR A 207 -10.62 -6.67 11.09
N ALA A 208 -10.52 -7.97 11.35
CA ALA A 208 -9.25 -8.68 11.29
C ALA A 208 -8.68 -8.65 9.87
N ILE A 209 -7.38 -8.36 9.75
CA ILE A 209 -6.67 -8.18 8.49
C ILE A 209 -5.65 -9.29 8.32
N LEU A 210 -5.81 -10.11 7.29
CA LEU A 210 -4.79 -11.08 6.88
C LEU A 210 -3.81 -10.42 5.92
N HIS A 211 -2.51 -10.47 6.22
CA HIS A 211 -1.46 -9.92 5.36
C HIS A 211 -1.34 -10.67 4.02
N CYS A 212 -1.45 -12.00 4.04
CA CYS A 212 -1.38 -12.92 2.89
C CYS A 212 -0.06 -12.99 2.09
N ASP A 213 0.93 -12.13 2.35
CA ASP A 213 2.28 -12.22 1.73
C ASP A 213 3.42 -11.93 2.72
N LEU A 214 3.39 -12.54 3.90
CA LEU A 214 4.47 -12.35 4.88
C LEU A 214 5.72 -13.14 4.45
N LYS A 215 6.85 -12.45 4.32
CA LYS A 215 8.16 -12.99 3.92
C LYS A 215 9.28 -12.03 4.35
N PRO A 216 10.55 -12.46 4.42
CA PRO A 216 11.66 -11.59 4.82
C PRO A 216 11.79 -10.30 3.99
N SER A 217 11.50 -10.33 2.68
CA SER A 217 11.57 -9.12 1.85
C SER A 217 10.49 -8.08 2.16
N ASN A 218 9.43 -8.47 2.89
CA ASN A 218 8.33 -7.61 3.32
C ASN A 218 8.46 -7.17 4.79
N VAL A 219 9.56 -7.56 5.46
CA VAL A 219 9.93 -7.07 6.79
C VAL A 219 11.07 -6.07 6.61
N LEU A 220 10.79 -4.79 6.84
CA LEU A 220 11.76 -3.71 6.70
C LEU A 220 12.32 -3.30 8.07
N LEU A 221 13.53 -2.74 8.07
CA LEU A 221 14.25 -2.31 9.27
C LEU A 221 14.46 -0.80 9.25
N ASP A 222 14.01 -0.12 10.30
CA ASP A 222 14.30 1.30 10.52
C ASP A 222 15.72 1.51 11.09
N ASP A 223 16.07 2.76 11.40
CA ASP A 223 17.41 3.16 11.86
C ASP A 223 17.81 2.53 13.20
N GLU A 224 16.85 2.22 14.07
CA GLU A 224 17.10 1.50 15.33
C GLU A 224 17.09 -0.03 15.19
N MET A 225 17.02 -0.57 13.97
CA MET A 225 16.87 -2.00 13.70
C MET A 225 15.55 -2.60 14.23
N THR A 226 14.50 -1.78 14.36
CA THR A 226 13.15 -2.24 14.67
C THR A 226 12.49 -2.78 13.42
N ALA A 227 11.86 -3.95 13.52
CA ALA A 227 11.19 -4.55 12.36
C ALA A 227 9.79 -3.98 12.14
N ARG A 228 9.50 -3.70 10.86
CA ARG A 228 8.24 -3.15 10.38
C ARG A 228 7.72 -3.95 9.20
N VAL A 229 6.53 -4.54 9.34
CA VAL A 229 5.88 -5.31 8.27
C VAL A 229 5.22 -4.36 7.28
N GLY A 230 5.48 -4.56 5.98
CA GLY A 230 4.91 -3.77 4.89
C GLY A 230 4.45 -4.64 3.73
N ASP A 231 4.01 -3.99 2.65
CA ASP A 231 3.45 -4.60 1.44
C ASP A 231 2.12 -5.34 1.67
N PHE A 232 1.07 -4.55 1.87
CA PHE A 232 -0.30 -5.05 2.06
C PHE A 232 -1.04 -5.27 0.73
N GLY A 233 -0.30 -5.36 -0.39
CA GLY A 233 -0.87 -5.49 -1.73
C GLY A 233 -1.74 -6.74 -1.95
N LEU A 234 -1.68 -7.73 -1.06
CA LEU A 234 -2.50 -8.94 -1.08
C LEU A 234 -3.42 -9.09 0.14
N ALA A 235 -3.50 -8.06 0.99
CA ALA A 235 -4.22 -8.11 2.25
C ALA A 235 -5.72 -8.40 2.08
N ARG A 236 -6.32 -9.00 3.12
CA ARG A 236 -7.75 -9.34 3.14
C ARG A 236 -8.38 -9.02 4.48
N PHE A 237 -9.58 -8.45 4.41
CA PHE A 237 -10.42 -8.17 5.57
C PHE A 237 -11.37 -9.34 5.83
N LEU A 238 -11.36 -9.84 7.07
CA LEU A 238 -12.29 -10.86 7.54
C LEU A 238 -13.44 -10.17 8.25
N LEU A 239 -14.54 -9.97 7.52
CA LEU A 239 -15.79 -9.51 8.13
C LEU A 239 -16.21 -10.50 9.23
N LYS A 240 -16.34 -10.01 10.47
CA LYS A 240 -17.01 -10.77 11.53
C LYS A 240 -18.42 -11.05 11.02
N GLN A 241 -18.72 -12.32 10.73
CA GLN A 241 -20.07 -12.71 10.35
C GLN A 241 -21.02 -12.34 11.49
N THR A 242 -21.89 -11.34 11.27
CA THR A 242 -23.17 -11.30 11.97
C THR A 242 -23.90 -12.60 11.62
N GLN A 243 -24.47 -13.27 12.61
CA GLN A 243 -25.07 -14.61 12.53
C GLN A 243 -26.32 -14.72 11.62
N ASP A 244 -26.37 -14.06 10.46
CA ASP A 244 -27.46 -14.24 9.51
C ASP A 244 -26.94 -14.77 8.18
N GLY A 245 -27.38 -15.98 7.87
CA GLY A 245 -26.92 -16.78 6.74
C GLY A 245 -27.22 -16.14 5.39
N SER A 246 -26.18 -15.95 4.59
CA SER A 246 -26.19 -16.35 3.19
C SER A 246 -24.75 -16.56 2.71
N THR A 247 -24.42 -17.81 2.44
CA THR A 247 -23.14 -18.23 1.88
C THR A 247 -23.06 -17.82 0.42
N ASN A 248 -22.58 -16.60 0.15
CA ASN A 248 -22.05 -16.22 -1.15
C ASN A 248 -20.62 -15.69 -0.95
N GLN A 249 -19.72 -16.56 -0.49
CA GLN A 249 -18.29 -16.30 -0.57
C GLN A 249 -17.88 -16.44 -2.03
N SER A 250 -17.72 -15.32 -2.73
CA SER A 250 -17.00 -15.26 -4.00
C SER A 250 -15.54 -15.65 -3.74
N SER A 251 -15.29 -16.94 -3.74
CA SER A 251 -13.97 -17.55 -3.62
C SER A 251 -13.23 -17.35 -4.94
N SER A 252 -12.36 -16.34 -5.02
CA SER A 252 -11.29 -16.39 -6.01
C SER A 252 -10.27 -17.41 -5.49
N ILE A 253 -10.55 -18.69 -5.76
CA ILE A 253 -9.64 -19.83 -5.61
C ILE A 253 -8.40 -19.52 -6.44
N GLY A 254 -7.34 -19.15 -5.74
CA GLY A 254 -6.01 -18.96 -6.29
C GLY A 254 -5.06 -18.94 -5.10
N VAL A 255 -4.02 -19.77 -5.16
CA VAL A 255 -2.93 -19.73 -4.18
C VAL A 255 -2.35 -18.31 -4.20
N ARG A 256 -2.37 -17.61 -3.06
CA ARG A 256 -1.84 -16.25 -2.92
C ARG A 256 -0.67 -16.27 -1.93
N GLY A 257 0.29 -15.39 -2.19
CA GLY A 257 1.53 -15.29 -1.44
C GLY A 257 2.71 -15.86 -2.21
N THR A 258 3.90 -15.61 -1.68
CA THR A 258 5.16 -15.98 -2.32
C THR A 258 5.50 -17.45 -2.10
N MET A 259 5.89 -18.15 -3.17
CA MET A 259 6.30 -19.56 -3.12
C MET A 259 7.35 -19.79 -2.03
N GLY A 260 7.18 -20.83 -1.22
CA GLY A 260 8.04 -21.12 -0.05
C GLY A 260 7.54 -20.54 1.28
N TYR A 261 6.65 -19.55 1.24
CA TYR A 261 6.02 -18.92 2.43
C TYR A 261 4.51 -19.14 2.50
N VAL A 262 3.90 -19.69 1.45
CA VAL A 262 2.47 -20.01 1.45
C VAL A 262 2.18 -21.17 2.40
N ALA A 263 1.20 -20.96 3.29
CA ALA A 263 0.71 -22.00 4.18
C ALA A 263 0.12 -23.19 3.37
N PRO A 264 0.40 -24.45 3.75
CA PRO A 264 -0.32 -25.59 3.22
C PRO A 264 -1.82 -25.40 3.38
N SER A 265 -2.63 -25.84 2.40
CA SER A 265 -4.07 -25.55 2.31
C SER A 265 -4.90 -25.92 3.55
N GLU A 266 -4.41 -26.80 4.42
CA GLU A 266 -5.07 -27.19 5.67
C GLU A 266 -4.83 -26.22 6.85
N ASN A 267 -3.85 -25.30 6.74
CA ASN A 267 -3.46 -24.38 7.82
C ASN A 267 -4.12 -23.00 7.77
N LEU A 268 -4.89 -22.67 6.72
CA LEU A 268 -5.60 -21.38 6.64
C LEU A 268 -6.63 -21.19 7.76
N LYS A 269 -7.12 -22.28 8.36
CA LYS A 269 -8.01 -22.23 9.53
C LYS A 269 -7.28 -21.99 10.85
N PHE A 270 -5.99 -22.30 10.95
CA PHE A 270 -5.22 -22.23 12.20
C PHE A 270 -4.48 -20.90 12.42
N LEU A 271 -4.47 -20.00 11.43
CA LEU A 271 -3.90 -18.65 11.58
C LEU A 271 -4.88 -17.63 12.20
N ILE A 272 -6.11 -18.06 12.52
CA ILE A 272 -7.24 -17.20 12.91
C ILE A 272 -7.81 -17.58 14.29
N TYR A 273 -7.20 -18.54 15.01
CA TYR A 273 -7.59 -18.93 16.37
C TYR A 273 -6.46 -18.73 17.36
#